data_AF-A0A6A3HBZ2-F1
#
_entry.id   AF-A0A6A3HBZ2-F1
#
_cell.length_a   1.000
_cell.length_b   1.000
_cell.length_c   1.000
_cell.angle_alpha   90.00
_cell.angle_beta   90.00
_cell.angle_gamma   90.00
#
_symmetry.space_group_name_H-M   'P 1'
#
loop_
_entity.id
_entity.type
_entity.pdbx_description
1 polymer ?
#
loop_
_entity_poly.entity_id
_entity_poly.type
_entity_poly.pdbx_seq_one_letter_code
_entity_poly.pdbx_strand_id
1 'polypeptide(L)'
;MDEPTSGLDARSAKLIMNGVRKIADSGRTIVCTIHQPSTEVFNLFDSLLLLRRGGRMVFFGELGEDSKHLIDYFEAFPDVKPITPGYNPATWMLECIGAGVGGGKSTSVPIGSVLAQPMDFAERFVVSD
;
A
#
# COMPACT_ATOMS: atom_id res chain seq x y z
N MET A 1 7.66 -9.80 11.70
CA MET A 1 8.23 -8.68 12.49
C MET A 1 7.16 -7.61 12.55
N ASP A 2 6.89 -7.07 13.72
CA ASP A 2 5.89 -6.02 13.88
C ASP A 2 6.58 -4.66 13.90
N GLU A 3 6.29 -3.82 12.91
CA GLU A 3 6.81 -2.45 12.74
C GLU A 3 8.33 -2.26 13.00
N PRO A 4 9.23 -2.94 12.26
CA PRO A 4 10.67 -2.93 12.51
C PRO A 4 11.37 -1.56 12.33
N THR A 5 10.67 -0.58 11.77
CA THR A 5 11.17 0.78 11.51
C THR A 5 10.57 1.83 12.45
N SER A 6 9.75 1.43 13.41
CA SER A 6 9.06 2.36 14.32
C SER A 6 10.06 3.16 15.17
N GLY A 7 9.89 4.49 15.18
CA GLY A 7 10.76 5.42 15.92
C GLY A 7 12.14 5.65 15.31
N LEU A 8 12.44 5.10 14.13
CA LEU A 8 13.70 5.33 13.42
C LEU A 8 13.56 6.47 12.41
N ASP A 9 14.66 7.20 12.20
CA ASP A 9 14.76 8.10 11.05
C ASP A 9 14.91 7.29 9.74
N ALA A 10 14.68 7.94 8.60
CA ALA A 10 14.66 7.28 7.29
C ALA A 10 15.95 6.51 6.97
N ARG A 11 17.12 7.02 7.36
CA ARG A 11 18.41 6.36 7.09
C ARG A 11 18.56 5.11 7.94
N SER A 12 18.27 5.21 9.23
CA SER A 12 18.34 4.08 10.16
C SER A 12 17.34 2.99 9.78
N ALA A 13 16.10 3.37 9.44
CA ALA A 13 15.08 2.45 8.94
C ALA A 13 15.56 1.68 7.70
N LYS A 14 16.13 2.38 6.70
CA LYS A 14 16.69 1.74 5.50
C LYS A 14 17.83 0.77 5.84
N LEU A 15 18.71 1.12 6.77
CA LEU A 15 19.81 0.25 7.19
C LEU A 15 19.29 -1.06 7.80
N ILE A 16 18.30 -0.98 8.68
CA ILE A 16 17.64 -2.16 9.26
C ILE A 16 17.00 -3.00 8.16
N MET A 17 16.24 -2.38 7.28
CA MET A 17 15.52 -3.09 6.21
C MET A 17 16.47 -3.72 5.18
N ASN A 18 17.64 -3.14 4.92
CA ASN A 18 18.70 -3.80 4.14
C ASN A 18 19.23 -5.07 4.81
N GLY A 19 19.33 -5.07 6.14
CA GLY A 19 19.68 -6.28 6.90
C GLY A 19 18.59 -7.35 6.77
N VAL A 20 17.32 -6.95 6.91
CA VAL A 20 16.16 -7.83 6.73
C VAL A 20 16.14 -8.41 5.31
N ARG A 21 16.35 -7.59 4.28
CA ARG A 21 16.45 -8.02 2.87
C ARG A 21 17.53 -9.08 2.67
N LYS A 22 18.73 -8.89 3.22
CA LYS A 22 19.80 -9.89 3.16
C LYS A 22 19.42 -11.22 3.81
N ILE A 23 18.67 -11.19 4.91
CA ILE A 23 18.17 -12.42 5.54
C ILE A 23 17.13 -13.08 4.63
N ALA A 24 16.24 -12.31 4.00
CA ALA A 24 15.29 -12.85 3.03
C ALA A 24 16.00 -13.51 1.85
N ASP A 25 17.01 -12.84 1.27
CA ASP A 25 17.81 -13.33 0.13
C ASP A 25 18.57 -14.64 0.43
N SER A 26 18.80 -14.94 1.70
CA SER A 26 19.40 -16.21 2.12
C SER A 26 18.41 -17.38 2.22
N GLY A 27 17.22 -17.24 1.62
CA GLY A 27 16.19 -18.27 1.52
C GLY A 27 15.25 -18.36 2.71
N ARG A 28 15.18 -17.31 3.55
CA ARG A 28 14.24 -17.25 4.68
C ARG A 28 13.04 -16.41 4.31
N THR A 29 11.83 -16.94 4.50
CA THR A 29 10.61 -16.15 4.37
C THR A 29 10.50 -15.16 5.54
N ILE A 30 10.29 -13.89 5.23
CA ILE A 30 10.07 -12.83 6.21
C ILE A 30 8.70 -12.22 5.94
N VAL A 31 7.89 -12.10 7.00
CA VAL A 31 6.64 -11.35 6.98
C VAL A 31 6.78 -10.21 7.98
N CYS A 32 6.49 -8.98 7.54
CA CYS A 32 6.42 -7.85 8.46
C CYS A 32 5.32 -6.86 8.11
N THR A 33 4.85 -6.17 9.14
CA THR A 33 4.00 -4.99 9.04
C THR A 33 4.90 -3.76 9.01
N ILE A 34 4.62 -2.80 8.13
CA ILE A 34 5.23 -1.48 8.19
C ILE A 34 4.15 -0.42 8.11
N HIS A 35 4.20 0.50 9.06
CA HIS A 35 3.40 1.70 9.03
C HIS A 35 4.05 2.73 8.11
N GLN A 36 3.47 2.91 6.92
CA GLN A 36 3.81 3.98 5.97
C GLN A 36 5.31 4.11 5.62
N PRO A 37 5.88 3.14 4.88
CA PRO A 37 7.29 3.18 4.50
C PRO A 37 7.59 4.35 3.56
N SER A 38 8.84 4.82 3.58
CA SER A 38 9.37 5.63 2.48
C SER A 38 9.45 4.79 1.19
N THR A 39 9.49 5.44 0.02
CA THR A 39 9.64 4.75 -1.28
C THR A 39 10.84 3.80 -1.28
N GLU A 40 11.96 4.23 -0.71
CA GLU A 40 13.17 3.38 -0.66
C GLU A 40 12.99 2.12 0.18
N VAL A 41 12.23 2.20 1.28
CA VAL A 41 11.93 1.03 2.12
C VAL A 41 10.87 0.15 1.46
N PHE A 42 9.86 0.77 0.84
CA PHE A 42 8.77 0.06 0.18
C PHE A 42 9.29 -0.80 -0.99
N ASN A 43 10.25 -0.29 -1.75
CA ASN A 43 10.87 -1.01 -2.86
C ASN A 43 11.76 -2.20 -2.43
N LEU A 44 11.97 -2.44 -1.12
CA LEU A 44 12.69 -3.64 -0.63
C LEU A 44 11.77 -4.87 -0.48
N PHE A 45 10.46 -4.67 -0.59
CA PHE A 45 9.46 -5.74 -0.45
C PHE A 45 9.24 -6.45 -1.78
N ASP A 46 9.18 -7.79 -1.72
CA ASP A 46 8.82 -8.61 -2.88
C ASP A 46 7.31 -8.59 -3.13
N SER A 47 6.53 -8.71 -2.06
CA SER A 47 5.06 -8.82 -2.11
C SER A 47 4.40 -7.98 -1.04
N LEU A 48 3.18 -7.55 -1.32
CA LEU A 48 2.34 -6.76 -0.43
C LEU A 48 1.04 -7.47 -0.14
N LEU A 49 0.64 -7.49 1.14
CA LEU A 49 -0.72 -7.74 1.57
C LEU A 49 -1.31 -6.43 2.09
N LEU A 50 -2.22 -5.83 1.32
CA LEU A 50 -2.91 -4.60 1.71
C LEU A 50 -4.29 -4.94 2.26
N LEU A 51 -4.54 -4.51 3.50
CA LEU A 51 -5.82 -4.67 4.17
C LEU A 51 -6.47 -3.31 4.40
N ARG A 52 -7.80 -3.26 4.31
CA ARG A 52 -8.60 -2.14 4.80
C ARG A 52 -9.26 -2.47 6.14
N ARG A 53 -9.91 -1.46 6.74
CA ARG A 53 -10.64 -1.59 8.01
C ARG A 53 -11.58 -2.80 8.00
N GLY A 54 -11.58 -3.56 9.09
CA GLY A 54 -12.34 -4.80 9.22
C GLY A 54 -11.63 -6.04 8.65
N GLY A 55 -10.33 -5.94 8.35
CA GLY A 55 -9.52 -7.09 7.91
C GLY A 55 -9.83 -7.54 6.48
N ARG A 56 -10.49 -6.71 5.68
CA ARG A 56 -10.79 -7.02 4.29
C ARG A 56 -9.58 -6.77 3.42
N MET A 57 -9.20 -7.77 2.63
CA MET A 57 -8.08 -7.68 1.71
C MET A 57 -8.44 -6.84 0.49
N VAL A 58 -7.53 -5.94 0.13
CA VAL A 58 -7.66 -5.05 -1.04
C VAL A 58 -6.71 -5.49 -2.15
N PHE A 59 -5.49 -5.89 -1.80
CA PHE A 59 -4.48 -6.34 -2.73
C PHE A 59 -3.62 -7.40 -2.07
N PHE A 60 -3.29 -8.45 -2.82
CA PHE A 60 -2.25 -9.39 -2.45
C PHE A 60 -1.49 -9.84 -3.69
N GLY A 61 -0.18 -9.64 -3.68
CA GLY A 61 0.66 -10.03 -4.81
C GLY A 61 2.05 -9.41 -4.75
N GLU A 62 2.86 -9.78 -5.74
CA GLU A 62 4.17 -9.17 -5.96
C GLU A 62 4.02 -7.70 -6.33
N LEU A 63 4.88 -6.84 -5.77
CA LEU A 63 4.88 -5.41 -6.11
C LEU A 63 5.38 -5.16 -7.54
N GLY A 64 6.33 -5.99 -8.00
CA GLY A 64 7.05 -5.77 -9.26
C GLY A 64 8.04 -4.60 -9.19
N GLU A 65 8.73 -4.34 -10.30
CA GLU A 65 9.63 -3.20 -10.41
C GLU A 65 8.85 -1.89 -10.18
N ASP A 66 9.37 -1.04 -9.29
CA ASP A 66 8.75 0.24 -8.89
C ASP A 66 7.25 0.15 -8.56
N SER A 67 6.83 -0.96 -7.93
CA SER A 67 5.43 -1.19 -7.53
C SER A 67 4.43 -1.25 -8.69
N LYS A 68 4.89 -1.56 -9.91
CA LYS A 68 4.05 -1.55 -11.11
C LYS A 68 2.78 -2.40 -10.99
N HIS A 69 2.84 -3.59 -10.41
CA HIS A 69 1.64 -4.43 -10.30
C HIS A 69 0.58 -3.83 -9.38
N LEU A 70 1.01 -3.16 -8.30
CA LEU A 70 0.12 -2.44 -7.41
C LEU A 70 -0.51 -1.24 -8.13
N ILE A 71 0.29 -0.50 -8.89
CA ILE A 71 -0.16 0.66 -9.66
C ILE A 71 -1.18 0.23 -10.71
N ASP A 72 -0.83 -0.77 -11.54
CA ASP A 72 -1.70 -1.32 -12.58
C ASP A 72 -3.03 -1.84 -11.99
N TYR A 73 -2.98 -2.48 -10.81
CA TYR A 73 -4.18 -2.94 -10.12
C TYR A 73 -5.12 -1.79 -9.75
N PHE A 74 -4.60 -0.73 -9.15
CA PHE A 74 -5.42 0.41 -8.72
C PHE A 74 -5.88 1.27 -9.92
N GLU A 75 -5.04 1.49 -10.92
CA GLU A 75 -5.39 2.28 -12.12
C GLU A 75 -6.41 1.57 -13.04
N ALA A 76 -6.61 0.26 -12.89
CA ALA A 76 -7.70 -0.46 -13.56
C ALA A 76 -9.11 -0.04 -13.08
N PHE A 77 -9.22 0.71 -11.97
CA PHE A 77 -10.48 1.23 -11.46
C PHE A 77 -10.74 2.66 -12.00
N PRO A 78 -11.92 2.93 -12.59
CA PRO A 78 -12.20 4.20 -13.27
C PRO A 78 -12.19 5.42 -12.34
N ASP A 79 -12.47 5.22 -11.04
CA ASP A 79 -12.54 6.29 -10.04
C ASP A 79 -11.19 6.56 -9.35
N VAL A 80 -10.15 5.78 -9.66
CA VAL A 80 -8.81 5.97 -9.10
C VAL A 80 -8.07 7.03 -9.90
N LYS A 81 -7.55 8.04 -9.20
CA LYS A 81 -6.65 9.02 -9.80
C LYS A 81 -5.27 8.38 -10.01
N PRO A 82 -4.71 8.46 -11.24
CA PRO A 82 -3.37 7.95 -11.53
C PRO A 82 -2.29 8.51 -10.58
N ILE A 83 -1.30 7.69 -10.28
CA ILE A 83 -0.19 8.10 -9.43
C ILE A 83 0.64 9.20 -10.13
N THR A 84 1.10 10.18 -9.37
CA THR A 84 1.98 11.23 -9.91
C THR A 84 3.42 10.71 -9.98
N PRO A 85 4.19 10.98 -11.05
CA PRO A 85 5.58 10.54 -11.16
C PRO A 85 6.42 10.93 -9.93
N GLY A 86 7.13 9.96 -9.35
CA GLY A 86 7.96 10.15 -8.15
C GLY A 86 7.19 10.21 -6.83
N TYR A 87 5.85 10.12 -6.85
CA TYR A 87 5.05 10.04 -5.64
C TYR A 87 5.18 8.66 -5.00
N ASN A 88 5.14 8.59 -3.67
CA ASN A 88 5.35 7.34 -2.94
C ASN A 88 4.14 6.39 -3.14
N PRO A 89 4.32 5.21 -3.76
CA PRO A 89 3.24 4.25 -3.97
C PRO A 89 2.59 3.80 -2.66
N ALA A 90 3.35 3.70 -1.57
CA ALA A 90 2.83 3.30 -0.26
C ALA A 90 1.88 4.36 0.33
N THR A 91 2.14 5.64 0.07
CA THR A 91 1.23 6.73 0.47
C THR A 91 -0.01 6.72 -0.42
N TRP A 92 0.19 6.67 -1.74
CA TRP A 92 -0.88 6.69 -2.73
C TRP A 92 -1.89 5.56 -2.54
N MET A 93 -1.44 4.31 -2.33
CA MET A 93 -2.35 3.18 -2.14
C MET A 93 -3.26 3.36 -0.90
N LEU A 94 -2.76 4.03 0.15
CA LEU A 94 -3.55 4.30 1.36
C LEU A 94 -4.59 5.40 1.10
N GLU A 95 -4.26 6.39 0.27
CA GLU A 95 -5.22 7.40 -0.19
C GLU A 95 -6.32 6.76 -1.04
N CYS A 96 -5.97 5.85 -1.97
CA CYS A 96 -6.92 5.13 -2.81
C CYS A 96 -7.98 4.37 -1.99
N ILE A 97 -7.59 3.77 -0.86
CA ILE A 97 -8.53 3.03 0.01
C ILE A 97 -9.18 3.89 1.10
N GLY A 98 -8.96 5.20 1.09
CA GLY A 98 -9.54 6.13 2.07
C GLY A 98 -8.93 6.00 3.48
N ALA A 99 -7.72 5.44 3.59
CA ALA A 99 -6.96 5.30 4.84
C ALA A 99 -5.91 6.42 5.04
N GLY A 100 -5.96 7.48 4.21
CA GLY A 100 -4.92 8.52 4.13
C GLY A 100 -4.56 9.18 5.45
N VAL A 101 -3.25 9.37 5.67
CA VAL A 101 -2.66 10.15 6.76
C VAL A 101 -2.13 11.45 6.13
N GLY A 102 -2.91 12.54 6.17
CA GLY A 102 -2.43 13.89 5.83
C GLY A 102 -3.37 14.77 4.99
N GLY A 103 -4.11 15.66 5.66
CA GLY A 103 -4.30 17.09 5.29
C GLY A 103 -4.94 17.52 3.95
N GLY A 104 -5.21 16.66 2.98
CA GLY A 104 -5.89 17.03 1.73
C GLY A 104 -7.41 17.02 1.91
N LYS A 105 -8.08 18.13 1.56
CA LYS A 105 -9.54 18.34 1.69
C LYS A 105 -10.32 17.04 1.48
N SER A 106 -11.00 16.59 2.53
CA SER A 106 -12.17 15.74 2.41
C SER A 106 -13.08 16.40 1.39
N THR A 107 -13.21 15.80 0.20
CA THR A 107 -14.35 16.10 -0.65
C THR A 107 -15.55 15.65 0.16
N SER A 108 -16.23 16.62 0.78
CA SER A 108 -17.51 16.42 1.44
C SER A 108 -18.46 15.89 0.38
N VAL A 109 -18.65 14.57 0.34
CA VAL A 109 -19.74 13.96 -0.43
C VAL A 109 -21.03 14.50 0.19
N PRO A 110 -21.88 15.22 -0.57
CA PRO A 110 -23.11 15.78 -0.04
C PRO A 110 -23.98 14.66 0.52
N ILE A 111 -24.52 14.87 1.73
CA ILE A 111 -25.51 14.00 2.36
C ILE A 111 -26.78 14.07 1.50
N GLY A 112 -26.87 13.23 0.47
CA GLY A 112 -27.99 13.24 -0.46
C GLY A 112 -27.75 12.58 -1.83
N SER A 113 -26.50 12.33 -2.25
CA SER A 113 -26.25 11.56 -3.48
C SER A 113 -26.23 10.07 -3.17
N VAL A 114 -27.35 9.39 -3.42
CA VAL A 114 -27.31 7.98 -3.80
C VAL A 114 -26.36 7.89 -4.99
N LEU A 115 -25.39 6.97 -4.96
CA LEU A 115 -24.30 6.73 -5.94
C LEU A 115 -22.92 7.32 -5.56
N ALA A 116 -22.25 6.63 -4.64
CA ALA A 116 -20.85 6.18 -4.75
C ALA A 116 -20.52 5.49 -3.43
N GLN A 117 -20.86 4.20 -3.32
CA GLN A 117 -20.28 3.38 -2.25
C GLN A 117 -18.76 3.46 -2.42
N PRO A 118 -17.97 3.74 -1.36
CA PRO A 118 -16.51 3.73 -1.47
C PRO A 118 -16.10 2.39 -2.06
N MET A 119 -15.46 2.44 -3.23
CA MET A 119 -15.21 1.31 -4.10
C MET A 119 -14.76 0.10 -3.28
N ASP A 120 -15.56 -0.96 -3.27
CA ASP A 120 -15.22 -2.15 -2.48
C ASP A 120 -14.21 -2.98 -3.27
N PHE A 121 -12.95 -2.54 -3.26
CA PHE A 121 -11.83 -3.28 -3.86
C PHE A 121 -11.81 -4.76 -3.39
N ALA A 122 -12.33 -5.06 -2.20
CA ALA A 122 -12.37 -6.41 -1.66
C ALA A 122 -13.45 -7.29 -2.32
N GLU A 123 -14.56 -6.73 -2.82
CA GLU A 123 -15.59 -7.50 -3.52
C GLU A 123 -15.08 -8.06 -4.85
N ARG A 124 -14.19 -7.33 -5.54
CA ARG A 124 -13.60 -7.80 -6.80
C ARG A 124 -12.54 -8.88 -6.59
N PHE A 125 -11.87 -8.90 -5.43
CA PHE A 125 -10.98 -9.99 -5.05
C PHE A 125 -11.73 -11.32 -4.87
N VAL A 126 -12.94 -11.28 -4.30
CA VAL A 126 -13.79 -12.49 -4.10
C VAL A 126 -14.30 -13.08 -5.41
N VAL A 127 -14.32 -12.31 -6.50
CA VAL A 127 -14.83 -12.75 -7.82
C VAL A 127 -13.71 -13.27 -8.74
N SER A 128 -12.44 -13.13 -8.34
CA SER A 128 -11.29 -13.56 -9.15
C SER A 128 -10.89 -15.00 -8.79
N ASP A 129 -11.72 -15.97 -9.16
CA ASP A 129 -11.40 -17.41 -9.25
C ASP A 129 -11.31 -17.84 -10.72
#